data_AF-A0A9C7PLC5-F1
#
_entry.id   AF-A0A9C7PLC5-F1
#
_cell.length_a   1.000
_cell.length_b   1.000
_cell.length_c   1.000
_cell.angle_alpha   90.00
_cell.angle_beta   90.00
_cell.angle_gamma   90.00
#
_symmetry.space_group_name_H-M   'P 1'
#
loop_
_entity.id
_entity.type
_entity.pdbx_description
1 polymer ?
#
loop_
_entity_poly.entity_id
_entity_poly.type
_entity_poly.pdbx_seq_one_letter_code
_entity_poly.pdbx_strand_id
1 'polypeptide(L)'
;MISYLLGMEEDAQHITESQLSHVRFGRSASAPLAPAVHKAFVARFGIPMVETMGITETAAQILSNPLDPAQQKIGSPGLPCGNEIRIRVVKA
;
A
#
# COMPACT_ATOMS: atom_id res chain seq x y z
N MET A 1 -10.02 -6.35 -3.30
CA MET A 1 -10.52 -4.96 -3.14
C MET A 1 -9.82 -4.00 -4.11
N ILE A 2 -8.49 -3.82 -4.05
CA ILE A 2 -7.79 -2.89 -4.98
C ILE A 2 -8.00 -3.28 -6.45
N SER A 3 -7.85 -4.56 -6.81
CA SER A 3 -8.09 -5.02 -8.18
C SER A 3 -9.52 -4.81 -8.67
N TYR A 4 -10.51 -4.81 -7.75
CA TYR A 4 -11.89 -4.51 -8.08
C TYR A 4 -12.05 -3.02 -8.44
N LEU A 5 -11.44 -2.14 -7.65
CA LEU A 5 -11.41 -0.69 -7.93
C LEU A 5 -10.71 -0.36 -9.26
N LEU A 6 -9.69 -1.14 -9.64
CA LEU A 6 -8.99 -0.99 -10.90
C LEU A 6 -9.75 -1.58 -12.10
N GLY A 7 -10.60 -2.58 -11.87
CA GLY A 7 -11.36 -3.28 -12.90
C GLY A 7 -12.73 -2.68 -13.21
N MET A 8 -13.11 -1.56 -12.58
CA MET A 8 -14.36 -0.87 -12.90
C MET A 8 -14.22 -0.12 -14.23
N GLU A 9 -15.15 -0.36 -15.16
CA GLU A 9 -15.17 0.24 -16.51
C GLU A 9 -15.09 1.78 -16.48
N GLU A 10 -14.55 2.37 -17.55
CA GLU A 10 -14.24 3.80 -17.71
C GLU A 10 -15.49 4.72 -17.72
N ASP A 11 -16.70 4.17 -17.76
CA ASP A 11 -17.95 4.93 -17.67
C ASP A 11 -18.13 5.65 -16.32
N ALA A 12 -17.34 5.28 -15.30
CA ALA A 12 -17.13 6.11 -14.14
C ALA A 12 -16.24 7.30 -14.55
N GLN A 13 -16.88 8.46 -14.78
CA GLN A 13 -16.24 9.78 -14.97
C GLN A 13 -14.84 9.84 -14.34
N HIS A 14 -13.86 10.28 -15.13
CA HIS A 14 -12.47 10.43 -14.69
C HIS A 14 -12.43 11.06 -13.30
N ILE A 15 -11.90 10.32 -12.32
CA ILE A 15 -11.88 10.80 -10.94
C ILE A 15 -11.07 12.08 -10.91
N THR A 16 -11.70 13.17 -10.49
CA THR A 16 -11.05 14.47 -10.40
C THR A 16 -10.32 14.59 -9.07
N GLU A 17 -9.25 15.38 -9.06
CA GLU A 17 -8.53 15.71 -7.82
C GLU A 17 -9.47 16.33 -6.77
N SER A 18 -10.48 17.10 -7.20
CA SER A 18 -11.49 17.69 -6.31
C SER A 18 -12.33 16.64 -5.58
N GLN A 19 -12.66 15.51 -6.22
CA GLN A 19 -13.45 14.42 -5.60
C GLN A 19 -12.67 13.69 -4.50
N LEU A 20 -11.33 13.67 -4.58
CA LEU A 20 -10.45 13.02 -3.61
C LEU A 20 -9.64 14.02 -2.77
N SER A 21 -10.01 15.29 -2.76
CA SER A 21 -9.27 16.38 -2.09
C SER A 21 -9.04 16.16 -0.58
N HIS A 22 -9.87 15.34 0.08
CA HIS A 22 -9.72 14.97 1.49
C HIS A 22 -9.08 13.59 1.71
N VAL A 23 -8.79 12.84 0.64
CA VAL A 23 -8.14 11.53 0.71
C VAL A 23 -6.63 11.72 0.57
N ARG A 24 -5.89 11.43 1.65
CA ARG A 24 -4.44 11.69 1.70
C ARG A 24 -3.61 10.56 1.11
N PHE A 25 -4.01 9.31 1.32
CA PHE A 25 -3.34 8.11 0.80
C PHE A 25 -4.24 6.88 0.94
N GLY A 26 -4.01 5.88 0.10
CA GLY A 26 -4.51 4.52 0.30
C GLY A 26 -3.51 3.70 1.13
N ARG A 27 -4.01 2.73 1.91
CA ARG A 27 -3.16 1.77 2.64
C ARG A 27 -3.48 0.35 2.20
N SER A 28 -2.44 -0.39 1.77
CA SER A 28 -2.51 -1.83 1.52
C SER A 28 -1.87 -2.60 2.68
N ALA A 29 -2.50 -3.69 3.09
CA ALA A 29 -2.06 -4.54 4.20
C ALA A 29 -2.47 -6.00 3.98
N SER A 30 -1.98 -6.88 4.86
CA SER A 30 -2.34 -8.30 4.98
C SER A 30 -1.83 -9.24 3.89
N ALA A 31 -1.81 -8.83 2.62
CA ALA A 31 -1.30 -9.62 1.50
C ALA A 31 -0.30 -8.82 0.66
N PRO A 32 0.70 -9.49 0.03
CA PRO A 32 1.62 -8.82 -0.88
C PRO A 32 0.89 -8.06 -1.99
N LEU A 33 1.22 -6.78 -2.17
CA LEU A 33 0.69 -5.97 -3.26
C LEU A 33 1.64 -6.07 -4.46
N ALA A 34 1.14 -6.57 -5.59
CA ALA A 34 1.95 -6.62 -6.80
C ALA A 34 2.34 -5.20 -7.23
N PRO A 35 3.61 -4.95 -7.62
CA PRO A 35 4.06 -3.61 -8.04
C PRO A 35 3.22 -2.99 -9.16
N ALA A 36 2.70 -3.81 -10.08
CA ALA A 36 1.82 -3.36 -11.16
C ALA A 36 0.48 -2.81 -10.60
N VAL A 37 -0.11 -3.48 -9.60
CA VAL A 37 -1.36 -3.07 -8.96
C VAL A 37 -1.15 -1.78 -8.16
N HIS A 38 -0.02 -1.65 -7.45
CA HIS A 38 0.35 -0.40 -6.77
C HIS A 38 0.39 0.77 -7.77
N LYS A 39 1.19 0.63 -8.85
CA LYS A 39 1.35 1.70 -9.85
C LYS A 39 0.04 2.05 -10.53
N ALA A 40 -0.78 1.06 -10.88
CA ALA A 40 -2.09 1.27 -11.48
C ALA A 40 -3.03 2.04 -10.54
N PHE A 41 -3.00 1.75 -9.23
CA PHE A 41 -3.79 2.51 -8.26
C PHE A 41 -3.36 3.98 -8.18
N VAL A 42 -2.07 4.24 -8.03
CA VAL A 42 -1.56 5.63 -7.96
C VAL A 42 -1.88 6.39 -9.24
N ALA A 43 -1.73 5.75 -10.40
CA ALA A 43 -2.05 6.36 -11.70
C ALA A 43 -3.55 6.67 -11.85
N ARG A 44 -4.44 5.77 -11.39
CA ARG A 44 -5.89 5.94 -11.53
C ARG A 44 -6.46 6.99 -10.57
N PHE A 45 -6.01 7.00 -9.32
CA PHE A 45 -6.63 7.80 -8.26
C PHE A 45 -5.83 9.05 -7.90
N GLY A 46 -4.60 9.21 -8.39
CA GLY A 46 -3.76 10.38 -8.11
C GLY A 46 -3.32 10.52 -6.64
N ILE A 47 -3.65 9.56 -5.78
CA ILE A 47 -3.29 9.55 -4.36
C ILE A 47 -2.16 8.53 -4.09
N PRO A 48 -1.24 8.83 -3.15
CA PRO A 48 -0.20 7.89 -2.73
C PRO A 48 -0.79 6.58 -2.18
N MET A 49 -0.05 5.47 -2.30
CA MET A 49 -0.38 4.19 -1.68
C MET A 49 0.74 3.79 -0.71
N VAL A 50 0.39 3.35 0.49
CA VAL A 50 1.35 2.89 1.50
C VAL A 50 1.17 1.38 1.69
N GLU A 51 2.21 0.61 1.38
CA GLU A 51 2.25 -0.81 1.70
C GLU A 51 2.71 -1.00 3.15
N THR A 52 1.94 -1.78 3.90
CA THR A 52 2.18 -2.11 5.30
C THR A 52 2.05 -3.61 5.50
N MET A 53 2.67 -4.13 6.57
CA MET A 53 2.47 -5.51 7.00
C MET A 53 2.24 -5.56 8.50
N GLY A 54 1.38 -6.48 8.88
CA GLY A 54 0.95 -6.71 10.26
C GLY A 54 0.34 -8.09 10.38
N ILE A 55 0.32 -8.61 11.60
CA ILE A 55 -0.35 -9.86 11.95
C ILE A 55 -1.21 -9.64 13.19
N THR A 56 -2.11 -10.57 13.47
CA THR A 56 -3.05 -10.46 14.60
C THR A 56 -2.31 -10.43 15.93
N GLU A 57 -1.27 -11.25 16.07
CA GLU A 57 -0.42 -11.42 17.24
C GLU A 57 0.33 -10.14 17.62
N THR A 58 0.49 -9.21 16.69
CA THR A 58 1.21 -7.95 16.88
C THR A 58 0.28 -6.74 16.95
N ALA A 59 -1.02 -6.96 17.16
CA ALA A 59 -2.05 -5.91 17.20
C ALA A 59 -2.01 -5.01 15.94
N ALA A 60 -1.98 -5.64 14.77
CA ALA A 60 -1.83 -5.03 13.44
C ALA A 60 -0.38 -4.72 13.05
N GLN A 61 -0.04 -3.46 12.79
CA GLN A 61 1.11 -3.07 11.96
C GLN A 61 2.46 -3.31 12.65
N ILE A 62 3.40 -3.95 11.93
CA ILE A 62 4.81 -4.10 12.33
C ILE A 62 5.80 -3.57 11.29
N LEU A 63 5.35 -3.39 10.04
CA LEU A 63 6.15 -2.82 8.97
C LEU A 63 5.29 -1.81 8.19
N SER A 64 5.89 -0.69 7.78
CA SER A 64 5.24 0.30 6.93
C SER A 64 6.25 0.98 6.02
N ASN A 65 5.85 1.23 4.78
CA ASN A 65 6.55 2.23 3.98
C ASN A 65 6.32 3.65 4.55
N PRO A 66 7.27 4.58 4.35
CA PRO A 66 7.06 5.99 4.68
C PRO A 66 5.90 6.60 3.89
N LEU A 67 5.33 7.69 4.42
CA LEU A 67 4.30 8.45 3.72
C LEU A 67 4.87 9.20 2.49
N ASP A 68 6.14 9.58 2.54
CA ASP A 68 6.84 10.21 1.42
C ASP A 68 7.03 9.20 0.28
N PRO A 69 6.38 9.38 -0.89
CA PRO A 69 6.49 8.47 -2.03
C PRO A 69 7.93 8.24 -2.50
N ALA A 70 8.82 9.22 -2.35
CA ALA A 70 10.21 9.10 -2.77
C ALA A 70 11.01 8.09 -1.91
N GLN A 71 10.53 7.80 -0.70
CA GLN A 71 11.17 6.89 0.24
C GLN A 71 10.49 5.50 0.27
N GLN A 72 9.39 5.33 -0.46
CA GLN A 72 8.69 4.06 -0.53
C GLN A 72 9.46 3.05 -1.38
N LYS A 73 9.47 1.79 -0.94
CA LYS A 73 9.98 0.66 -1.72
C LYS A 73 8.82 -0.22 -2.14
N ILE A 74 8.31 0.00 -3.35
CA ILE A 74 7.17 -0.77 -3.89
C ILE A 74 7.47 -2.27 -3.89
N GLY A 75 6.52 -3.07 -3.40
CA GLY A 75 6.66 -4.52 -3.22
C GLY A 75 7.41 -4.93 -1.95
N SER A 76 7.81 -3.96 -1.12
CA SER A 76 8.31 -4.19 0.24
C SER A 76 7.24 -3.81 1.25
N PRO A 77 7.11 -4.53 2.38
CA PRO A 77 6.27 -4.10 3.50
C PRO A 77 6.80 -2.86 4.23
N GLY A 78 8.05 -2.43 3.94
CA GLY A 78 8.65 -1.21 4.44
C GLY A 78 9.57 -1.41 5.66
N LEU A 79 9.57 -0.43 6.55
CA LEU A 79 10.45 -0.33 7.73
C LEU A 79 9.73 -0.73 9.02
N PRO A 80 10.44 -1.20 10.07
CA PRO A 80 9.84 -1.54 11.36
C PRO A 80 9.06 -0.38 11.99
N CYS A 81 7.96 -0.71 12.68
CA CYS A 81 7.06 0.28 13.27
C CYS A 81 6.80 -0.04 14.75
N GLY A 82 7.55 0.59 15.66
CA GLY A 82 7.38 0.39 17.10
C GLY A 82 7.88 -0.97 17.61
N ASN A 83 8.65 -1.68 16.80
CA ASN A 83 9.19 -2.99 17.10
C ASN A 83 10.55 -3.21 16.44
N GLU A 84 11.27 -4.24 16.87
CA GLU A 84 12.45 -4.74 16.17
C GLU A 84 12.07 -5.83 15.17
N ILE A 85 12.74 -5.83 14.01
CA ILE A 85 12.57 -6.85 12.97
C ILE A 85 13.93 -7.44 12.64
N ARG A 86 13.98 -8.77 12.46
CA ARG A 86 15.18 -9.49 12.02
C ARG A 86 14.79 -10.57 11.01
N ILE A 87 15.55 -10.68 9.93
CA ILE A 87 15.43 -11.80 8.98
C ILE A 87 16.28 -12.95 9.53
N ARG A 88 15.66 -14.10 9.81
CA ARG A 88 16.36 -15.31 10.26
C ARG A 88 16.44 -16.31 9.12
N VAL A 89 17.65 -16.72 8.75
CA VAL A 89 17.86 -17.86 7.86
C VAL A 89 17.74 -19.14 8.69
N VAL A 90 16.81 -20.00 8.32
CA VAL A 90 16.65 -21.32 8.93
C VAL A 90 17.29 -22.33 7.97
N LYS A 91 18.32 -23.05 8.44
CA LYS A 91 18.85 -24.19 7.68
C LYS A 91 17.88 -25.36 7.84
N ALA A 92 17.50 -25.96 6.72
CA ALA A 92 16.75 -27.20 6.67
C ALA A 92 17.61 -28.37 7.19
#